data_AF-A0A8T3QBI1-F1
#
_entry.id   AF-A0A8T3QBI1-F1
#
_cell.length_a   1.000
_cell.length_b   1.000
_cell.length_c   1.000
_cell.angle_alpha   90.00
_cell.angle_beta   90.00
_cell.angle_gamma   90.00
#
_symmetry.space_group_name_H-M   'P 1'
#
loop_
_entity.id
_entity.type
_entity.pdbx_description
1 polymer ?
#
loop_
_entity_poly.entity_id
_entity_poly.type
_entity_poly.pdbx_seq_one_letter_code
_entity_poly.pdbx_strand_id
1 'polypeptide(L)'
;MTPPRRAVPVRPVPAATRESAGGSPVILGQRGASGLYADQFEIYHGNANPELARKIARYLGMEPGKAEVFQFANENIFVKILDNVREKDVFVVQPTSHPVNQSIMELLIMIDAFKRASAGRITAVIPFYAYGRSDKKDQPRVPITARLIADMISVAGADRVLTLDLHQGQIQGFFNIPVDELTAVHMLSRYFIDKHIEDCVIVTDLGFAKRARAFAELLDAPLAIIEKRRLGNLDRAELMNVIGDVRGKRAIIVDDEIDTAGTLIEVVRALDREGVTEMWACATHGVLSDPAVERIRDSPLREVVITDSVPLVPSRRLPKVTTLSVAPLIGEAIKRIHRGESVGALFSSEVSFTQEMLLWDESGEAGLDGHAPSSPPAGLPAKPPALAGLAPAARSTSQR
;
A
#
# COMPACT_ATOMS: atom_id res chain seq x y z
N MET A 1 29.43 38.77 -35.58
CA MET A 1 30.53 38.04 -36.23
C MET A 1 31.66 37.90 -35.21
N THR A 2 31.89 36.69 -34.73
CA THR A 2 32.84 36.36 -33.66
C THR A 2 33.82 35.31 -34.21
N PRO A 3 35.14 35.42 -34.01
CA PRO A 3 36.11 34.59 -34.71
C PRO A 3 36.16 33.14 -34.16
N PRO A 4 36.63 32.16 -34.95
CA PRO A 4 36.59 30.75 -34.58
C PRO A 4 37.69 30.38 -33.57
N ARG A 5 37.35 29.52 -32.61
CA ARG A 5 38.29 28.95 -31.62
C ARG A 5 39.19 27.90 -32.27
N ARG A 6 40.50 27.98 -32.02
CA ARG A 6 41.53 26.99 -32.41
C ARG A 6 41.33 25.67 -31.66
N ALA A 7 41.51 24.55 -32.38
CA ALA A 7 41.55 23.20 -31.83
C ALA A 7 42.86 22.93 -31.07
N VAL A 8 42.75 22.19 -29.96
CA VAL A 8 43.88 21.71 -29.12
C VAL A 8 44.27 20.29 -29.57
N PRO A 9 45.57 19.94 -29.71
CA PRO A 9 45.97 18.61 -30.15
C PRO A 9 45.87 17.56 -29.03
N VAL A 10 45.37 16.37 -29.38
CA VAL A 10 45.26 15.19 -28.52
C VAL A 10 46.62 14.49 -28.43
N ARG A 11 47.10 14.20 -27.21
CA ARG A 11 48.32 13.42 -26.96
C ARG A 11 48.08 11.91 -27.18
N PRO A 12 49.03 11.16 -27.74
CA PRO A 12 48.91 9.70 -27.86
C PRO A 12 49.14 8.98 -26.53
N VAL A 13 48.40 7.90 -26.32
CA VAL A 13 48.49 6.98 -25.17
C VAL A 13 49.64 5.99 -25.41
N PRO A 14 50.54 5.71 -24.43
CA PRO A 14 51.61 4.75 -24.63
C PRO A 14 51.10 3.29 -24.50
N ALA A 15 51.65 2.43 -25.34
CA ALA A 15 51.35 0.99 -25.39
C ALA A 15 51.88 0.24 -24.14
N ALA A 16 51.06 -0.70 -23.64
CA ALA A 16 51.38 -1.53 -22.49
C ALA A 16 52.43 -2.60 -22.83
N THR A 17 53.53 -2.61 -22.06
CA THR A 17 54.51 -3.70 -22.02
C THR A 17 53.98 -4.86 -21.18
N ARG A 18 54.02 -6.07 -21.74
CA ARG A 18 53.78 -7.33 -21.03
C ARG A 18 55.03 -7.71 -20.24
N GLU A 19 54.91 -7.83 -18.93
CA GLU A 19 55.82 -8.63 -18.11
C GLU A 19 55.05 -9.74 -17.39
N SER A 20 55.54 -10.96 -17.57
CA SER A 20 55.11 -12.18 -16.92
C SER A 20 55.96 -12.42 -15.68
N ALA A 21 55.35 -12.53 -14.50
CA ALA A 21 55.96 -13.14 -13.33
C ALA A 21 54.90 -13.91 -12.55
N GLY A 22 55.20 -15.19 -12.30
CA GLY A 22 54.27 -16.14 -11.71
C GLY A 22 53.95 -15.86 -10.24
N GLY A 23 52.69 -16.09 -9.90
CA GLY A 23 52.18 -16.19 -8.55
C GLY A 23 51.08 -17.25 -8.52
N SER A 24 51.17 -18.17 -7.55
CA SER A 24 50.24 -19.28 -7.33
C SER A 24 48.77 -18.87 -7.40
N PRO A 25 47.85 -19.76 -7.84
CA PRO A 25 46.44 -19.42 -7.92
C PRO A 25 45.89 -19.25 -6.50
N VAL A 26 45.67 -18.01 -6.10
CA VAL A 26 44.79 -17.70 -4.98
C VAL A 26 43.41 -18.13 -5.44
N ILE A 27 42.89 -19.20 -4.84
CA ILE A 27 41.48 -19.58 -4.98
C ILE A 27 40.69 -18.35 -4.52
N LEU A 28 40.11 -17.63 -5.48
CA LEU A 28 39.21 -16.53 -5.25
C LEU A 28 37.95 -17.15 -4.63
N GLY A 29 37.94 -17.22 -3.30
CA GLY A 29 36.76 -17.56 -2.55
C GLY A 29 35.63 -16.69 -3.05
N GLN A 30 34.54 -17.34 -3.48
CA GLN A 30 33.31 -16.68 -3.87
C GLN A 30 33.00 -15.62 -2.82
N ARG A 31 33.07 -14.33 -3.22
CA ARG A 31 32.51 -13.26 -2.41
C ARG A 31 31.02 -13.52 -2.36
N GLY A 32 30.57 -14.14 -1.27
CA GLY A 32 29.16 -14.21 -0.92
C GLY A 32 28.58 -12.80 -1.01
N ALA A 33 27.38 -12.71 -1.57
CA ALA A 33 26.62 -11.48 -1.63
C ALA A 33 26.64 -10.81 -0.24
N SER A 34 26.92 -9.51 -0.22
CA SER A 34 26.99 -8.69 0.98
C SER A 34 25.62 -8.61 1.67
N GLY A 35 25.29 -9.59 2.50
CA GLY A 35 24.27 -9.46 3.54
C GLY A 35 24.91 -8.80 4.75
N LEU A 36 24.89 -7.47 4.81
CA LEU A 36 25.49 -6.68 5.90
C LEU A 36 24.56 -6.50 7.10
N TYR A 37 23.31 -6.96 7.01
CA TYR A 37 22.36 -6.96 8.12
C TYR A 37 22.35 -8.35 8.75
N ALA A 38 22.13 -8.43 10.06
CA ALA A 38 21.79 -9.71 10.68
C ALA A 38 20.66 -10.40 9.89
N ASP A 39 20.62 -11.74 9.84
CA ASP A 39 19.53 -12.54 9.26
C ASP A 39 18.15 -12.32 9.94
N GLN A 40 18.02 -11.27 10.74
CA GLN A 40 16.89 -10.95 11.58
C GLN A 40 16.53 -9.47 11.38
N PHE A 41 15.25 -9.23 11.11
CA PHE A 41 14.64 -7.91 11.17
C PHE A 41 13.73 -7.82 12.40
N GLU A 42 13.45 -6.61 12.83
CA GLU A 42 12.55 -6.36 13.97
C GLU A 42 11.50 -5.31 13.60
N ILE A 43 10.30 -5.48 14.14
CA ILE A 43 9.17 -4.58 13.92
C ILE A 43 8.89 -3.84 15.21
N TYR A 44 8.82 -2.51 15.11
CA TYR A 44 8.43 -1.63 16.19
C TYR A 44 7.24 -0.80 15.75
N HIS A 45 6.55 -0.19 16.70
CA HIS A 45 5.41 0.66 16.40
C HIS A 45 5.37 1.87 17.32
N GLY A 46 4.79 2.96 16.83
CA GLY A 46 4.35 4.04 17.70
C GLY A 46 2.93 3.78 18.20
N ASN A 47 2.28 4.83 18.67
CA ASN A 47 0.95 4.87 19.25
C ASN A 47 -0.15 5.12 18.22
N ALA A 48 0.19 5.44 16.97
CA ALA A 48 -0.83 5.78 15.96
C ALA A 48 -1.66 4.56 15.56
N ASN A 49 -1.06 3.38 15.35
CA ASN A 49 -1.82 2.15 15.09
C ASN A 49 -1.11 0.88 15.61
N PRO A 50 -1.07 0.66 16.93
CA PRO A 50 -0.45 -0.53 17.52
C PRO A 50 -1.15 -1.83 17.12
N GLU A 51 -2.45 -1.78 16.80
CA GLU A 51 -3.23 -2.96 16.40
C GLU A 51 -2.72 -3.51 15.06
N LEU A 52 -2.60 -2.66 14.04
CA LEU A 52 -2.06 -3.05 12.74
C LEU A 52 -0.63 -3.57 12.86
N ALA A 53 0.22 -2.93 13.66
CA ALA A 53 1.60 -3.40 13.86
C ALA A 53 1.67 -4.81 14.46
N ARG A 54 0.80 -5.13 15.43
CA ARG A 54 0.70 -6.48 15.99
C ARG A 54 0.17 -7.49 14.97
N LYS A 55 -0.80 -7.10 14.14
CA LYS A 55 -1.30 -7.95 13.04
C LYS A 55 -0.19 -8.25 12.02
N ILE A 56 0.62 -7.26 11.66
CA ILE A 56 1.79 -7.44 10.77
C ILE A 56 2.81 -8.39 11.40
N ALA A 57 3.16 -8.19 12.67
CA ALA A 57 4.11 -9.05 13.38
C ALA A 57 3.59 -10.50 13.46
N ARG A 58 2.30 -10.69 13.76
CA ARG A 58 1.65 -12.00 13.75
C ARG A 58 1.72 -12.68 12.39
N TYR A 59 1.43 -11.95 11.31
CA TYR A 59 1.57 -12.48 9.94
C TYR A 59 3.00 -12.98 9.66
N LEU A 60 4.01 -12.30 10.23
CA LEU A 60 5.42 -12.65 10.10
C LEU A 60 5.90 -13.71 11.09
N GLY A 61 5.01 -14.22 11.96
CA GLY A 61 5.33 -15.22 12.97
C GLY A 61 6.25 -14.71 14.08
N MET A 62 6.13 -13.42 14.43
CA MET A 62 6.96 -12.77 15.44
C MET A 62 6.18 -11.82 16.34
N GLU A 63 6.82 -11.38 17.43
CA GLU A 63 6.29 -10.34 18.31
C GLU A 63 6.94 -8.98 17.98
N PRO A 64 6.23 -7.85 18.17
CA PRO A 64 6.86 -6.54 18.08
C PRO A 64 7.98 -6.37 19.10
N GLY A 65 9.03 -5.65 18.71
CA GLY A 65 10.09 -5.21 19.59
C GLY A 65 9.59 -4.26 20.67
N LYS A 66 10.36 -4.13 21.75
CA LYS A 66 10.01 -3.39 22.96
C LYS A 66 10.52 -1.96 22.88
N ALA A 67 9.59 -1.00 22.92
CA ALA A 67 9.89 0.42 23.07
C ALA A 67 8.89 1.09 24.02
N GLU A 68 9.37 2.03 24.82
CA GLU A 68 8.53 2.95 25.58
C GLU A 68 8.29 4.19 24.73
N VAL A 69 7.03 4.48 24.40
CA VAL A 69 6.63 5.65 23.62
C VAL A 69 5.46 6.31 24.32
N PHE A 70 5.68 7.46 24.95
CA PHE A 70 4.64 8.17 25.70
C PHE A 70 4.83 9.67 25.65
N GLN A 71 3.79 10.40 26.04
CA GLN A 71 3.77 11.85 26.08
C GLN A 71 3.82 12.35 27.53
N PHE A 72 4.72 13.28 27.81
CA PHE A 72 4.76 13.98 29.11
C PHE A 72 3.61 14.99 29.23
N ALA A 73 3.33 15.45 30.45
CA ALA A 73 2.27 16.42 30.73
C ALA A 73 2.44 17.78 29.99
N ASN A 74 3.65 18.09 29.53
CA ASN A 74 3.95 19.28 28.72
C ASN A 74 3.93 19.00 27.20
N GLU A 75 3.27 17.92 26.79
CA GLU A 75 3.09 17.48 25.39
C GLU A 75 4.35 16.97 24.66
N ASN A 76 5.54 17.03 25.30
CA ASN A 76 6.76 16.47 24.74
C ASN A 76 6.67 14.93 24.69
N ILE A 77 7.10 14.36 23.56
CA ILE A 77 7.12 12.91 23.34
C ILE A 77 8.46 12.34 23.81
N PHE A 78 8.40 11.23 24.54
CA PHE A 78 9.56 10.44 24.94
C PHE A 78 9.55 9.11 24.21
N VAL A 79 10.72 8.71 23.71
CA VAL A 79 10.94 7.39 23.12
C VAL A 79 12.18 6.76 23.75
N LYS A 80 12.06 5.50 24.14
CA LYS A 80 13.20 4.67 24.55
C LYS A 80 13.06 3.27 23.98
N ILE A 81 14.03 2.87 23.16
CA ILE A 81 14.13 1.50 22.65
C ILE A 81 14.70 0.63 23.77
N LEU A 82 14.03 -0.48 24.08
CA LEU A 82 14.41 -1.38 25.18
C LEU A 82 15.28 -2.55 24.73
N ASP A 83 15.22 -2.89 23.45
CA ASP A 83 16.05 -3.95 22.86
C ASP A 83 17.39 -3.42 22.33
N ASN A 84 18.36 -4.32 22.18
CA ASN A 84 19.57 -4.01 21.43
C ASN A 84 19.28 -4.10 19.93
N VAL A 85 19.33 -2.95 19.25
CA VAL A 85 19.01 -2.81 17.82
C VAL A 85 20.24 -2.60 16.92
N ARG A 86 21.45 -2.70 17.48
CA ARG A 86 22.70 -2.43 16.76
C ARG A 86 22.85 -3.33 15.53
N GLU A 87 23.11 -2.74 14.37
CA GLU A 87 23.24 -3.41 13.06
C GLU A 87 22.00 -4.22 12.61
N LYS A 88 20.85 -4.07 13.28
CA LYS A 88 19.60 -4.74 12.87
C LYS A 88 18.88 -3.96 11.78
N ASP A 89 18.08 -4.68 10.99
CA ASP A 89 17.11 -4.12 10.05
C ASP A 89 15.79 -3.85 10.77
N VAL A 90 15.44 -2.58 10.94
CA VAL A 90 14.33 -2.13 11.78
C VAL A 90 13.22 -1.57 10.92
N PHE A 91 11.99 -2.04 11.16
CA PHE A 91 10.77 -1.54 10.53
C PHE A 91 9.91 -0.84 11.58
N VAL A 92 9.64 0.45 11.39
CA VAL A 92 8.84 1.26 12.32
C VAL A 92 7.45 1.49 11.73
N VAL A 93 6.45 0.79 12.24
CA VAL A 93 5.04 0.90 11.81
C VAL A 93 4.38 2.06 12.53
N GLN A 94 4.11 3.13 11.78
CA GLN A 94 3.48 4.33 12.32
C GLN A 94 2.77 5.10 11.20
N PRO A 95 1.44 4.93 11.04
CA PRO A 95 0.68 5.84 10.20
C PRO A 95 0.73 7.25 10.78
N THR A 96 0.70 8.26 9.92
CA THR A 96 0.67 9.66 10.33
C THR A 96 -0.76 10.16 10.54
N SER A 97 -1.59 9.35 11.22
CA SER A 97 -3.02 9.58 11.46
C SER A 97 -3.28 10.42 12.72
N HIS A 98 -4.55 10.71 13.00
CA HIS A 98 -4.98 11.53 14.14
C HIS A 98 -4.44 11.00 15.50
N PRO A 99 -3.88 11.88 16.37
CA PRO A 99 -3.52 13.28 16.11
C PRO A 99 -2.29 13.41 15.19
N VAL A 100 -2.48 14.05 14.02
CA VAL A 100 -1.52 14.00 12.89
C VAL A 100 -0.13 14.52 13.25
N ASN A 101 -0.05 15.70 13.89
CA ASN A 101 1.24 16.28 14.24
C ASN A 101 1.98 15.46 15.29
N GLN A 102 1.24 14.87 16.24
CA GLN A 102 1.81 14.03 17.28
C GLN A 102 2.36 12.73 16.68
N SER A 103 1.60 12.06 15.81
CA SER A 103 2.04 10.81 15.17
C SER A 103 3.25 11.02 14.26
N ILE A 104 3.32 12.16 13.56
CA ILE A 104 4.51 12.57 12.79
C ILE A 104 5.70 12.78 13.72
N MET A 105 5.57 13.60 14.77
CA MET A 105 6.68 13.85 15.70
C MET A 105 7.16 12.56 16.37
N GLU A 106 6.24 11.68 16.75
CA GLU A 106 6.55 10.38 17.32
C GLU A 106 7.35 9.51 16.35
N LEU A 107 6.94 9.42 15.07
CA LEU A 107 7.70 8.72 14.04
C LEU A 107 9.13 9.27 13.93
N LEU A 108 9.28 10.58 13.85
CA LEU A 108 10.59 11.23 13.70
C LEU A 108 11.50 10.96 14.90
N ILE A 109 10.96 11.03 16.12
CA ILE A 109 11.71 10.76 17.35
C ILE A 109 12.08 9.27 17.44
N MET A 110 11.19 8.36 17.04
CA MET A 110 11.50 6.93 16.97
C MET A 110 12.63 6.64 15.98
N ILE A 111 12.57 7.19 14.77
CA ILE A 111 13.63 7.05 13.77
C ILE A 111 14.97 7.57 14.32
N ASP A 112 14.99 8.76 14.93
CA ASP A 112 16.22 9.33 15.52
C ASP A 112 16.75 8.44 16.66
N ALA A 113 15.88 7.86 17.50
CA ALA A 113 16.27 6.93 18.55
C ALA A 113 16.93 5.66 18.00
N PHE A 114 16.36 5.02 16.98
CA PHE A 114 16.98 3.86 16.32
C PHE A 114 18.32 4.20 15.67
N LYS A 115 18.41 5.36 15.01
CA LYS A 115 19.64 5.84 14.39
C LYS A 115 20.75 6.03 15.43
N ARG A 116 20.45 6.67 16.56
CA ARG A 116 21.41 6.86 17.66
C ARG A 116 21.77 5.55 18.37
N ALA A 117 20.86 4.59 18.37
CA ALA A 117 21.11 3.23 18.84
C ALA A 117 21.91 2.36 17.84
N SER A 118 22.38 2.95 16.72
CA SER A 118 23.18 2.27 15.69
C SER A 118 22.43 1.13 14.98
N ALA A 119 21.12 1.29 14.73
CA ALA A 119 20.40 0.39 13.83
C ALA A 119 21.09 0.37 12.45
N GLY A 120 21.14 -0.81 11.81
CA GLY A 120 21.82 -0.98 10.53
C GLY A 120 21.03 -0.38 9.37
N ARG A 121 19.70 -0.55 9.40
CA ARG A 121 18.76 0.04 8.43
C ARG A 121 17.44 0.36 9.11
N ILE A 122 16.86 1.51 8.79
CA ILE A 122 15.58 1.98 9.34
C ILE A 122 14.59 2.18 8.20
N THR A 123 13.57 1.33 8.13
CA THR A 123 12.44 1.50 7.21
C THR A 123 11.27 2.12 7.94
N ALA A 124 10.84 3.31 7.52
CA ALA A 124 9.61 3.92 8.00
C ALA A 124 8.42 3.26 7.28
N VAL A 125 7.62 2.49 8.01
CA VAL A 125 6.40 1.86 7.50
C VAL A 125 5.23 2.77 7.85
N ILE A 126 4.69 3.46 6.85
CA ILE A 126 3.70 4.52 6.98
C ILE A 126 2.43 4.11 6.21
N PRO A 127 1.53 3.29 6.81
CA PRO A 127 0.32 2.81 6.14
C PRO A 127 -0.62 3.93 5.69
N PHE A 128 -0.57 5.09 6.34
CA PHE A 128 -1.31 6.29 5.94
C PHE A 128 -0.40 7.52 6.02
N TYR A 129 -0.29 8.24 4.90
CA TYR A 129 0.56 9.42 4.74
C TYR A 129 -0.27 10.70 4.77
N ALA A 130 -0.43 11.29 5.95
CA ALA A 130 -1.09 12.58 6.11
C ALA A 130 -0.33 13.68 5.37
N TYR A 131 -1.06 14.77 5.08
CA TYR A 131 -0.62 15.84 4.20
C TYR A 131 -0.40 15.42 2.74
N GLY A 132 -0.76 14.20 2.34
CA GLY A 132 -0.70 13.75 0.95
C GLY A 132 -1.52 14.60 -0.03
N ARG A 133 -2.59 15.26 0.44
CA ARG A 133 -3.38 16.24 -0.34
C ARG A 133 -2.70 17.60 -0.52
N SER A 134 -1.60 17.86 0.19
CA SER A 134 -0.79 19.07 0.09
C SER A 134 0.52 18.79 -0.66
N ASP A 135 0.40 18.16 -1.83
CA ASP A 135 1.48 17.67 -2.69
C ASP A 135 1.94 18.68 -3.75
N LYS A 136 1.19 19.76 -3.98
CA LYS A 136 1.51 20.78 -4.97
C LYS A 136 1.06 22.16 -4.52
N LYS A 137 1.56 23.19 -5.21
CA LYS A 137 1.03 24.55 -5.08
C LYS A 137 -0.16 24.72 -6.01
N ASP A 138 -1.36 24.52 -5.47
CA ASP A 138 -2.62 24.82 -6.15
C ASP A 138 -2.94 26.33 -6.13
N GLN A 139 -2.34 27.07 -5.19
CA GLN A 139 -2.52 28.51 -5.01
C GLN A 139 -1.18 29.24 -4.79
N PRO A 140 -1.12 30.56 -5.02
CA PRO A 140 0.06 31.35 -4.67
C PRO A 140 0.36 31.28 -3.15
N ARG A 141 1.64 31.10 -2.81
CA ARG A 141 2.18 31.19 -1.43
C ARG A 141 1.68 30.12 -0.44
N VAL A 142 1.22 28.97 -0.92
CA VAL A 142 0.95 27.79 -0.08
C VAL A 142 2.17 26.87 0.03
N PRO A 143 2.30 26.07 1.12
CA PRO A 143 3.37 25.07 1.25
C PRO A 143 3.09 23.83 0.39
N ILE A 144 4.14 23.03 0.17
CA ILE A 144 4.01 21.63 -0.26
C ILE A 144 4.31 20.78 0.97
N THR A 145 3.32 20.61 1.84
CA THR A 145 3.53 19.98 3.16
C THR A 145 3.93 18.51 3.01
N ALA A 146 3.43 17.78 2.02
CA ALA A 146 3.89 16.41 1.75
C ALA A 146 5.41 16.35 1.51
N ARG A 147 5.98 17.32 0.79
CA ARG A 147 7.43 17.42 0.59
C ARG A 147 8.15 17.71 1.91
N LEU A 148 7.62 18.62 2.72
CA LEU A 148 8.18 18.94 4.03
C LEU A 148 8.22 17.70 4.95
N ILE A 149 7.14 16.91 4.99
CA ILE A 149 7.10 15.66 5.76
C ILE A 149 8.15 14.67 5.24
N ALA A 150 8.28 14.51 3.91
CA ALA A 150 9.28 13.64 3.30
C ALA A 150 10.73 14.05 3.65
N ASP A 151 11.01 15.36 3.63
CA ASP A 151 12.31 15.91 4.03
C ASP A 151 12.59 15.64 5.52
N MET A 152 11.61 15.83 6.40
CA MET A 152 11.78 15.56 7.84
C MET A 152 12.06 14.08 8.13
N ILE A 153 11.31 13.16 7.50
CA ILE A 153 11.53 11.70 7.65
C ILE A 153 12.94 11.31 7.17
N SER A 154 13.36 11.84 6.03
CA SER A 154 14.70 11.59 5.47
C SER A 154 15.80 12.13 6.40
N VAL A 155 15.62 13.34 6.94
CA VAL A 155 16.60 13.98 7.84
C VAL A 155 16.67 13.28 9.20
N ALA A 156 15.54 12.85 9.77
CA ALA A 156 15.51 12.04 10.99
C ALA A 156 16.37 10.77 10.83
N GLY A 157 16.41 10.21 9.61
CA GLY A 157 17.35 9.18 9.20
C GLY A 157 16.69 7.85 8.86
N ALA A 158 15.49 7.88 8.27
CA ALA A 158 14.97 6.72 7.58
C ALA A 158 15.84 6.43 6.34
N ASP A 159 16.14 5.17 6.10
CA ASP A 159 16.86 4.68 4.92
C ASP A 159 15.91 4.28 3.79
N ARG A 160 14.64 4.03 4.12
CA ARG A 160 13.58 3.61 3.20
C ARG A 160 12.21 3.99 3.76
N VAL A 161 11.25 4.19 2.87
CA VAL A 161 9.82 4.29 3.22
C VAL A 161 9.05 3.15 2.59
N LEU A 162 8.18 2.52 3.37
CA LEU A 162 7.15 1.60 2.91
C LEU A 162 5.79 2.24 3.20
N THR A 163 4.97 2.45 2.19
CA THR A 163 3.67 3.12 2.34
C THR A 163 2.60 2.46 1.49
N LEU A 164 1.35 2.92 1.61
CA LEU A 164 0.19 2.32 0.94
C LEU A 164 -0.64 3.44 0.31
N ASP A 165 -0.96 3.30 -0.98
CA ASP A 165 -1.81 4.18 -1.80
C ASP A 165 -1.65 5.68 -1.49
N LEU A 166 -0.48 6.25 -1.81
CA LEU A 166 -0.26 7.69 -1.66
C LEU A 166 -1.31 8.48 -2.44
N HIS A 167 -1.75 9.63 -1.91
CA HIS A 167 -2.75 10.47 -2.59
C HIS A 167 -2.35 10.80 -4.03
N GLN A 168 -1.06 11.04 -4.27
CA GLN A 168 -0.46 11.15 -5.59
C GLN A 168 0.84 10.35 -5.62
N GLY A 169 1.01 9.47 -6.60
CA GLY A 169 2.22 8.65 -6.73
C GLY A 169 3.51 9.47 -6.92
N GLN A 170 3.41 10.73 -7.35
CA GLN A 170 4.55 11.65 -7.44
C GLN A 170 5.17 11.97 -6.08
N ILE A 171 4.46 11.75 -4.96
CA ILE A 171 5.01 11.90 -3.61
C ILE A 171 6.23 10.99 -3.41
N GLN A 172 6.34 9.85 -4.10
CA GLN A 172 7.56 9.03 -4.09
C GLN A 172 8.80 9.85 -4.48
N GLY A 173 8.67 10.76 -5.46
CA GLY A 173 9.74 11.66 -5.91
C GLY A 173 10.09 12.78 -4.92
N PHE A 174 9.37 12.90 -3.80
CA PHE A 174 9.75 13.82 -2.72
C PHE A 174 10.83 13.23 -1.82
N PHE A 175 11.03 11.93 -1.84
CA PHE A 175 12.07 11.26 -1.08
C PHE A 175 13.35 11.13 -1.90
N ASN A 176 14.49 11.30 -1.24
CA ASN A 176 15.81 10.97 -1.80
C ASN A 176 16.26 9.54 -1.42
N ILE A 177 15.42 8.83 -0.67
CA ILE A 177 15.58 7.44 -0.24
C ILE A 177 14.57 6.56 -0.99
N PRO A 178 14.80 5.24 -1.14
CA PRO A 178 13.83 4.34 -1.76
C PRO A 178 12.45 4.41 -1.09
N VAL A 179 11.41 4.44 -1.91
CA VAL A 179 10.00 4.37 -1.47
C VAL A 179 9.36 3.18 -2.16
N ASP A 180 8.83 2.26 -1.35
CA ASP A 180 7.97 1.18 -1.79
C ASP A 180 6.51 1.60 -1.52
N GLU A 181 5.77 1.97 -2.56
CA GLU A 181 4.33 2.26 -2.48
C GLU A 181 3.54 0.98 -2.81
N LEU A 182 2.83 0.45 -1.83
CA LEU A 182 1.90 -0.66 -2.00
C LEU A 182 0.53 -0.13 -2.47
N THR A 183 -0.32 -1.02 -3.01
CA THR A 183 -1.70 -0.67 -3.35
C THR A 183 -2.71 -1.68 -2.81
N ALA A 184 -3.83 -1.18 -2.28
CA ALA A 184 -4.96 -1.96 -1.81
C ALA A 184 -6.01 -2.23 -2.90
N VAL A 185 -5.81 -1.71 -4.13
CA VAL A 185 -6.73 -1.88 -5.27
C VAL A 185 -7.13 -3.34 -5.47
N HIS A 186 -6.17 -4.27 -5.45
CA HIS A 186 -6.45 -5.69 -5.68
C HIS A 186 -7.26 -6.32 -4.55
N MET A 187 -6.98 -5.98 -3.29
CA MET A 187 -7.72 -6.48 -2.12
C MET A 187 -9.15 -5.94 -2.12
N LEU A 188 -9.33 -4.64 -2.33
CA LEU A 188 -10.63 -3.99 -2.38
C LEU A 188 -11.45 -4.50 -3.58
N SER A 189 -10.84 -4.64 -4.75
CA SER A 189 -11.49 -5.22 -5.93
C SER A 189 -11.94 -6.65 -5.66
N ARG A 190 -11.07 -7.48 -5.07
CA ARG A 190 -11.38 -8.88 -4.78
C ARG A 190 -12.56 -9.01 -3.81
N TYR A 191 -12.65 -8.15 -2.80
CA TYR A 191 -13.81 -8.11 -1.90
C TYR A 191 -15.14 -7.96 -2.66
N PHE A 192 -15.21 -7.07 -3.65
CA PHE A 192 -16.41 -6.88 -4.45
C PHE A 192 -16.65 -7.98 -5.49
N ILE A 193 -15.59 -8.59 -6.03
CA ILE A 193 -15.68 -9.77 -6.90
C ILE A 193 -16.34 -10.93 -6.13
N ASP A 194 -15.89 -11.20 -4.91
CA ASP A 194 -16.43 -12.27 -4.05
C ASP A 194 -17.86 -11.98 -3.57
N LYS A 195 -18.30 -10.72 -3.66
CA LYS A 195 -19.67 -10.31 -3.37
C LYS A 195 -20.63 -10.52 -4.55
N HIS A 196 -20.10 -10.85 -5.74
CA HIS A 196 -20.88 -11.12 -6.96
C HIS A 196 -21.89 -10.01 -7.31
N ILE A 197 -21.44 -8.74 -7.31
CA ILE A 197 -22.30 -7.61 -7.68
C ILE A 197 -22.52 -7.59 -9.20
N GLU A 198 -23.66 -8.11 -9.65
CA GLU A 198 -24.05 -8.11 -11.07
C GLU A 198 -24.43 -6.71 -11.57
N ASP A 199 -24.20 -6.45 -12.87
CA ASP A 199 -24.47 -5.18 -13.58
C ASP A 199 -23.95 -3.94 -12.83
N CYS A 200 -22.71 -4.03 -12.37
CA CYS A 200 -22.06 -2.94 -11.66
C CYS A 200 -21.35 -1.94 -12.59
N VAL A 201 -21.17 -0.71 -12.10
CA VAL A 201 -20.33 0.34 -12.68
C VAL A 201 -19.40 0.89 -11.60
N ILE A 202 -18.13 1.04 -11.94
CA ILE A 202 -17.16 1.69 -11.06
C ILE A 202 -17.34 3.20 -11.23
N VAL A 203 -17.50 3.91 -10.11
CA VAL A 203 -17.71 5.36 -10.10
C VAL A 203 -16.59 6.02 -9.31
N THR A 204 -16.03 7.11 -9.81
CA THR A 204 -15.01 7.87 -9.08
C THR A 204 -15.01 9.35 -9.47
N ASP A 205 -14.17 10.15 -8.83
CA ASP A 205 -13.90 11.52 -9.26
C ASP A 205 -12.79 11.59 -10.35
N LEU A 206 -12.56 12.79 -10.90
CA LEU A 206 -11.52 12.99 -11.91
C LEU A 206 -10.09 12.75 -11.38
N GLY A 207 -9.84 13.01 -10.10
CA GLY A 207 -8.52 12.90 -9.49
C GLY A 207 -8.06 11.45 -9.36
N PHE A 208 -9.00 10.53 -9.14
CA PHE A 208 -8.74 9.11 -8.92
C PHE A 208 -9.05 8.22 -10.14
N ALA A 209 -9.55 8.80 -11.25
CA ALA A 209 -9.92 8.12 -12.50
C ALA A 209 -8.88 7.11 -13.03
N LYS A 210 -7.58 7.41 -12.92
CA LYS A 210 -6.52 6.50 -13.38
C LYS A 210 -6.46 5.21 -12.55
N ARG A 211 -6.62 5.30 -11.22
CA ARG A 211 -6.64 4.13 -10.33
C ARG A 211 -7.98 3.41 -10.38
N ALA A 212 -9.09 4.14 -10.49
CA ALA A 212 -10.41 3.56 -10.70
C ALA A 212 -10.53 2.73 -11.99
N ARG A 213 -9.73 3.04 -13.02
CA ARG A 213 -9.63 2.21 -14.23
C ARG A 213 -9.16 0.78 -13.91
N ALA A 214 -8.20 0.62 -13.00
CA ALA A 214 -7.72 -0.71 -12.60
C ALA A 214 -8.81 -1.51 -11.87
N PHE A 215 -9.61 -0.87 -11.02
CA PHE A 215 -10.81 -1.49 -10.44
C PHE A 215 -11.78 -1.97 -11.51
N ALA A 216 -12.06 -1.12 -12.50
CA ALA A 216 -12.96 -1.44 -13.61
C ALA A 216 -12.46 -2.63 -14.45
N GLU A 217 -11.16 -2.71 -14.71
CA GLU A 217 -10.54 -3.84 -15.42
C GLU A 217 -10.60 -5.14 -14.59
N LEU A 218 -10.32 -5.07 -13.28
CA LEU A 218 -10.36 -6.24 -12.39
C LEU A 218 -11.79 -6.81 -12.19
N LEU A 219 -12.81 -5.94 -12.16
CA LEU A 219 -14.21 -6.34 -12.01
C LEU A 219 -14.92 -6.62 -13.35
N ASP A 220 -14.24 -6.43 -14.48
CA ASP A 220 -14.84 -6.46 -15.82
C ASP A 220 -16.10 -5.56 -15.91
N ALA A 221 -15.97 -4.33 -15.40
CA ALA A 221 -17.05 -3.36 -15.25
C ALA A 221 -16.77 -2.05 -16.00
N PRO A 222 -17.79 -1.32 -16.48
CA PRO A 222 -17.62 0.02 -17.01
C PRO A 222 -17.15 1.01 -15.93
N LEU A 223 -16.50 2.10 -16.38
CA LEU A 223 -16.10 3.23 -15.53
C LEU A 223 -16.98 4.44 -15.83
N ALA A 224 -17.52 5.06 -14.77
CA ALA A 224 -18.13 6.37 -14.80
C ALA A 224 -17.34 7.35 -13.93
N ILE A 225 -17.32 8.61 -14.33
CA ILE A 225 -16.56 9.68 -13.67
C ILE A 225 -17.51 10.81 -13.28
N ILE A 226 -17.35 11.28 -12.05
CA ILE A 226 -18.07 12.43 -11.53
C ILE A 226 -17.23 13.68 -11.73
N GLU A 227 -17.73 14.58 -12.57
CA GLU A 227 -17.13 15.89 -12.79
C GLU A 227 -17.80 16.93 -11.88
N LYS A 228 -17.00 17.50 -10.96
CA LYS A 228 -17.39 18.65 -10.15
C LYS A 228 -17.28 19.93 -10.97
N ARG A 229 -18.41 20.47 -11.45
CA ARG A 229 -18.44 21.79 -12.10
C ARG A 229 -18.91 22.87 -11.12
N ARG A 230 -18.04 23.86 -10.88
CA ARG A 230 -18.39 25.07 -10.14
C ARG A 230 -19.07 26.06 -11.08
N LEU A 231 -20.32 26.45 -10.79
CA LEU A 231 -21.03 27.49 -11.55
C LEU A 231 -20.80 28.87 -10.91
N GLY A 232 -19.87 29.64 -11.46
CA GLY A 232 -19.63 31.04 -11.09
C GLY A 232 -18.85 31.26 -9.80
N ASN A 233 -18.79 32.52 -9.35
CA ASN A 233 -18.04 32.98 -8.17
C ASN A 233 -18.85 32.90 -6.85
N LEU A 234 -20.03 32.26 -6.86
CA LEU A 234 -20.87 32.08 -5.69
C LEU A 234 -20.79 30.62 -5.24
N ASP A 235 -20.28 30.39 -4.03
CA ASP A 235 -19.96 29.11 -3.38
C ASP A 235 -21.14 28.12 -3.16
N ARG A 236 -22.20 28.13 -3.99
CA ARG A 236 -23.46 27.46 -3.61
C ARG A 236 -24.13 26.54 -4.64
N ALA A 237 -23.60 26.38 -5.85
CA ALA A 237 -24.14 25.41 -6.80
C ALA A 237 -23.03 24.61 -7.47
N GLU A 238 -22.59 23.53 -6.81
CA GLU A 238 -21.82 22.47 -7.46
C GLU A 238 -22.79 21.60 -8.25
N LEU A 239 -22.69 21.65 -9.58
CA LEU A 239 -23.39 20.72 -10.46
C LEU A 239 -22.45 19.54 -10.70
N MET A 240 -22.84 18.37 -10.18
CA MET A 240 -22.17 17.10 -10.41
C MET A 240 -22.66 16.50 -11.71
N ASN A 241 -21.81 16.49 -12.73
CA ASN A 241 -22.10 15.80 -13.98
C ASN A 241 -21.58 14.37 -13.90
N VAL A 242 -22.40 13.40 -14.29
CA VAL A 242 -22.00 12.00 -14.41
C VAL A 242 -21.59 11.73 -15.85
N ILE A 243 -20.32 11.35 -16.06
CA ILE A 243 -19.77 10.96 -17.34
C ILE A 243 -19.68 9.43 -17.37
N GLY A 244 -20.58 8.79 -18.12
CA GLY A 244 -20.71 7.33 -18.20
C GLY A 244 -22.15 6.89 -18.01
N ASP A 245 -22.48 5.67 -18.45
CA ASP A 245 -23.82 5.11 -18.27
C ASP A 245 -23.93 4.42 -16.90
N VAL A 246 -24.79 4.96 -16.04
CA VAL A 246 -25.03 4.48 -14.67
C VAL A 246 -26.49 4.10 -14.42
N ARG A 247 -27.40 4.39 -15.37
CA ARG A 247 -28.84 4.29 -15.14
C ARG A 247 -29.29 2.84 -15.03
N GLY A 248 -30.02 2.50 -13.99
CA GLY A 248 -30.48 1.13 -13.72
C GLY A 248 -29.40 0.19 -13.20
N LYS A 249 -28.13 0.62 -13.16
CA LYS A 249 -26.99 -0.18 -12.72
C LYS A 249 -26.79 -0.11 -11.21
N ARG A 250 -25.92 -0.98 -10.70
CA ARG A 250 -25.36 -0.92 -9.35
C ARG A 250 -24.04 -0.16 -9.38
N ALA A 251 -23.76 0.72 -8.41
CA ALA A 251 -22.52 1.50 -8.40
C ALA A 251 -21.57 1.10 -7.27
N ILE A 252 -20.28 1.02 -7.58
CA ILE A 252 -19.21 0.92 -6.59
C ILE A 252 -18.37 2.19 -6.70
N ILE A 253 -18.51 3.07 -5.70
CA ILE A 253 -17.79 4.34 -5.63
C ILE A 253 -16.40 4.08 -5.07
N VAL A 254 -15.34 4.44 -5.80
CA VAL A 254 -13.95 4.19 -5.40
C VAL A 254 -13.19 5.51 -5.26
N ASP A 255 -12.41 5.62 -4.19
CA ASP A 255 -11.53 6.75 -3.90
C ASP A 255 -10.27 6.27 -3.16
N ASP A 256 -9.26 7.14 -2.96
CA ASP A 256 -8.09 6.79 -2.14
C ASP A 256 -8.38 6.91 -0.64
N GLU A 257 -9.09 7.97 -0.22
CA GLU A 257 -9.43 8.22 1.18
C GLU A 257 -10.83 8.81 1.40
N ILE A 258 -11.48 8.43 2.51
CA ILE A 258 -12.73 9.05 2.98
C ILE A 258 -12.43 9.84 4.25
N ASP A 259 -12.43 11.16 4.14
CA ASP A 259 -12.23 12.09 5.26
C ASP A 259 -13.56 12.46 5.93
N THR A 260 -14.20 13.56 5.56
CA THR A 260 -15.51 13.96 6.11
C THR A 260 -16.70 13.28 5.44
N ALA A 261 -16.48 12.39 4.46
CA ALA A 261 -17.48 11.81 3.56
C ALA A 261 -18.34 12.81 2.76
N GLY A 262 -18.02 14.12 2.75
CA GLY A 262 -18.82 15.13 2.03
C GLY A 262 -18.94 14.84 0.53
N THR A 263 -17.79 14.70 -0.14
CA THR A 263 -17.72 14.35 -1.57
C THR A 263 -18.41 13.02 -1.86
N LEU A 264 -18.22 12.00 -1.03
CA LEU A 264 -18.88 10.71 -1.17
C LEU A 264 -20.42 10.87 -1.19
N ILE A 265 -20.99 11.64 -0.26
CA ILE A 265 -22.44 11.86 -0.21
C ILE A 265 -22.95 12.67 -1.42
N GLU A 266 -22.17 13.61 -1.93
CA GLU A 266 -22.52 14.33 -3.15
C GLU A 266 -22.56 13.40 -4.37
N VAL A 267 -21.59 12.48 -4.48
CA VAL A 267 -21.58 11.44 -5.52
C VAL A 267 -22.81 10.55 -5.38
N VAL A 268 -23.10 10.07 -4.17
CA VAL A 268 -24.29 9.24 -3.88
C VAL A 268 -25.58 9.95 -4.33
N ARG A 269 -25.75 11.24 -4.02
CA ARG A 269 -26.91 12.03 -4.47
C ARG A 269 -26.96 12.22 -5.98
N ALA A 270 -25.82 12.36 -6.65
CA ALA A 270 -25.78 12.46 -8.10
C ALA A 270 -26.21 11.15 -8.76
N LEU A 271 -25.71 10.02 -8.27
CA LEU A 271 -26.05 8.68 -8.77
C LEU A 271 -27.52 8.32 -8.53
N ASP A 272 -28.07 8.67 -7.37
CA ASP A 272 -29.49 8.48 -7.06
C ASP A 272 -30.40 9.20 -8.07
N ARG A 273 -30.06 10.45 -8.44
CA ARG A 273 -30.77 11.22 -9.47
C ARG A 273 -30.66 10.62 -10.87
N GLU A 274 -29.55 9.97 -11.18
CA GLU A 274 -29.35 9.27 -12.46
C GLU A 274 -30.00 7.88 -12.51
N GLY A 275 -30.58 7.41 -11.39
CA GLY A 275 -31.33 6.17 -11.32
C GLY A 275 -30.47 4.93 -11.10
N VAL A 276 -29.35 5.06 -10.38
CA VAL A 276 -28.60 3.91 -9.84
C VAL A 276 -29.46 3.16 -8.82
N THR A 277 -29.44 1.84 -8.86
CA THR A 277 -30.33 1.00 -8.02
C THR A 277 -29.77 0.72 -6.64
N GLU A 278 -28.47 0.45 -6.54
CA GLU A 278 -27.76 0.17 -5.29
C GLU A 278 -26.35 0.74 -5.34
N MET A 279 -25.84 1.18 -4.19
CA MET A 279 -24.55 1.87 -4.10
C MET A 279 -23.69 1.30 -2.97
N TRP A 280 -22.44 1.01 -3.30
CA TRP A 280 -21.35 0.72 -2.37
C TRP A 280 -20.29 1.79 -2.50
N ALA A 281 -19.43 1.90 -1.48
CA ALA A 281 -18.22 2.70 -1.59
C ALA A 281 -17.02 1.94 -1.05
N CYS A 282 -15.83 2.25 -1.55
CA CYS A 282 -14.60 1.87 -0.88
C CYS A 282 -13.50 2.91 -1.01
N ALA A 283 -12.60 2.89 -0.04
CA ALA A 283 -11.36 3.64 -0.10
C ALA A 283 -10.26 2.90 0.65
N THR A 284 -9.01 3.15 0.29
CA THR A 284 -7.89 2.57 1.05
C THR A 284 -7.88 3.15 2.46
N HIS A 285 -7.98 4.47 2.61
CA HIS A 285 -7.84 5.14 3.90
C HIS A 285 -9.18 5.67 4.44
N GLY A 286 -9.69 5.04 5.49
CA GLY A 286 -10.86 5.52 6.23
C GLY A 286 -10.49 6.52 7.33
N VAL A 287 -10.24 7.78 6.99
CA VAL A 287 -9.95 8.83 8.00
C VAL A 287 -11.19 9.14 8.85
N LEU A 288 -12.36 9.18 8.21
CA LEU A 288 -13.68 9.32 8.82
C LEU A 288 -13.75 10.41 9.89
N SER A 289 -13.24 11.61 9.57
CA SER A 289 -13.38 12.77 10.45
C SER A 289 -14.82 13.27 10.47
N ASP A 290 -15.22 13.95 11.55
CA ASP A 290 -16.60 14.39 11.71
C ASP A 290 -17.01 15.34 10.56
N PRO A 291 -18.23 15.23 10.00
CA PRO A 291 -19.33 14.34 10.40
C PRO A 291 -19.47 13.10 9.48
N ALA A 292 -18.37 12.42 9.13
CA ALA A 292 -18.39 11.30 8.19
C ALA A 292 -19.29 10.15 8.63
N VAL A 293 -19.24 9.81 9.93
CA VAL A 293 -19.99 8.71 10.52
C VAL A 293 -21.50 8.94 10.36
N GLU A 294 -21.98 10.13 10.70
CA GLU A 294 -23.38 10.52 10.55
C GLU A 294 -23.79 10.49 9.08
N ARG A 295 -22.96 11.06 8.20
CA ARG A 295 -23.20 11.10 6.76
C ARG A 295 -23.34 9.70 6.15
N ILE A 296 -22.44 8.78 6.50
CA ILE A 296 -22.48 7.40 6.00
C ILE A 296 -23.70 6.66 6.54
N ARG A 297 -23.97 6.78 7.85
CA ARG A 297 -25.13 6.14 8.50
C ARG A 297 -26.44 6.51 7.81
N ASP A 298 -26.63 7.80 7.56
CA ASP A 298 -27.89 8.36 7.04
C ASP A 298 -27.99 8.29 5.50
N SER A 299 -26.95 7.79 4.82
CA SER A 299 -26.91 7.63 3.37
C SER A 299 -27.61 6.34 2.87
N PRO A 300 -28.01 6.28 1.58
CA PRO A 300 -28.52 5.05 0.97
C PRO A 300 -27.43 4.01 0.64
N LEU A 301 -26.16 4.23 1.00
CA LEU A 301 -25.09 3.25 0.80
C LEU A 301 -25.42 1.93 1.49
N ARG A 302 -25.24 0.83 0.76
CA ARG A 302 -25.34 -0.54 1.29
C ARG A 302 -24.21 -0.82 2.27
N GLU A 303 -23.00 -0.41 1.91
CA GLU A 303 -21.78 -0.68 2.66
C GLU A 303 -20.64 0.23 2.17
N VAL A 304 -19.74 0.56 3.10
CA VAL A 304 -18.49 1.29 2.87
C VAL A 304 -17.33 0.38 3.29
N VAL A 305 -16.45 0.03 2.37
CA VAL A 305 -15.31 -0.86 2.62
C VAL A 305 -14.03 -0.03 2.70
N ILE A 306 -13.31 -0.12 3.82
CA ILE A 306 -12.04 0.57 4.04
C ILE A 306 -10.97 -0.41 4.52
N THR A 307 -9.72 0.03 4.61
CA THR A 307 -8.65 -0.76 5.24
C THR A 307 -8.35 -0.30 6.67
N ASP A 308 -7.63 -1.13 7.44
CA ASP A 308 -7.10 -0.78 8.76
C ASP A 308 -5.80 0.06 8.71
N SER A 309 -5.46 0.65 7.55
CA SER A 309 -4.33 1.59 7.41
C SER A 309 -4.44 2.83 8.31
N VAL A 310 -5.67 3.23 8.65
CA VAL A 310 -6.00 4.23 9.67
C VAL A 310 -6.80 3.55 10.77
N PRO A 311 -6.45 3.71 12.06
CA PRO A 311 -7.21 3.09 13.15
C PRO A 311 -8.62 3.69 13.26
N LEU A 312 -9.63 2.83 13.41
CA LEU A 312 -10.98 3.27 13.73
C LEU A 312 -11.21 3.25 15.24
N VAL A 313 -11.36 4.43 15.83
CA VAL A 313 -11.81 4.56 17.22
C VAL A 313 -13.22 3.96 17.38
N PRO A 314 -13.57 3.39 18.54
CA PRO A 314 -14.86 2.73 18.75
C PRO A 314 -16.08 3.58 18.37
N SER A 315 -16.03 4.90 18.60
CA SER A 315 -17.12 5.83 18.25
C SER A 315 -17.35 6.01 16.75
N ARG A 316 -16.38 5.63 15.91
CA ARG A 316 -16.47 5.72 14.44
C ARG A 316 -16.85 4.40 13.78
N ARG A 317 -17.03 3.33 14.56
CA ARG A 317 -17.47 2.02 14.04
C ARG A 317 -18.95 2.08 13.70
N LEU A 318 -19.29 1.62 12.51
CA LEU A 318 -20.66 1.57 12.00
C LEU A 318 -20.94 0.20 11.39
N PRO A 319 -22.16 -0.35 11.53
CA PRO A 319 -22.53 -1.59 10.84
C PRO A 319 -22.42 -1.53 9.31
N LYS A 320 -22.51 -0.32 8.73
CA LYS A 320 -22.33 -0.08 7.30
C LYS A 320 -20.85 0.00 6.87
N VAL A 321 -19.90 -0.04 7.81
CA VAL A 321 -18.46 0.09 7.51
C VAL A 321 -17.78 -1.24 7.75
N THR A 322 -17.19 -1.79 6.71
CA THR A 322 -16.36 -3.00 6.76
C THR A 322 -14.89 -2.61 6.65
N THR A 323 -14.05 -3.20 7.49
CA THR A 323 -12.61 -2.92 7.52
C THR A 323 -11.83 -4.18 7.13
N LEU A 324 -11.01 -4.07 6.08
CA LEU A 324 -10.10 -5.14 5.63
C LEU A 324 -8.69 -4.91 6.18
N SER A 325 -8.01 -5.96 6.62
CA SER A 325 -6.66 -5.81 7.15
C SER A 325 -5.59 -5.77 6.05
N VAL A 326 -4.76 -4.74 6.06
CA VAL A 326 -3.57 -4.64 5.18
C VAL A 326 -2.33 -5.29 5.79
N ALA A 327 -2.47 -5.94 6.96
CA ALA A 327 -1.35 -6.58 7.65
C ALA A 327 -0.61 -7.63 6.79
N PRO A 328 -1.29 -8.56 6.08
CA PRO A 328 -0.58 -9.49 5.20
C PRO A 328 0.15 -8.80 4.03
N LEU A 329 -0.41 -7.71 3.49
CA LEU A 329 0.19 -6.95 2.39
C LEU A 329 1.50 -6.30 2.83
N ILE A 330 1.44 -5.61 3.97
CA ILE A 330 2.59 -4.91 4.54
C ILE A 330 3.62 -5.93 5.06
N GLY A 331 3.19 -7.00 5.71
CA GLY A 331 4.07 -8.03 6.25
C GLY A 331 4.88 -8.72 5.15
N GLU A 332 4.25 -9.17 4.08
CA GLU A 332 4.97 -9.77 2.96
C GLU A 332 5.91 -8.77 2.27
N ALA A 333 5.52 -7.49 2.17
CA ALA A 333 6.43 -6.45 1.67
C ALA A 333 7.66 -6.26 2.57
N ILE A 334 7.50 -6.22 3.89
CA ILE A 334 8.61 -6.16 4.88
C ILE A 334 9.57 -7.32 4.67
N LYS A 335 9.04 -8.55 4.58
CA LYS A 335 9.83 -9.77 4.37
C LYS A 335 10.63 -9.71 3.07
N ARG A 336 10.02 -9.22 1.97
CA ARG A 336 10.70 -9.06 0.68
C ARG A 336 11.78 -7.98 0.72
N ILE A 337 11.50 -6.83 1.34
CA ILE A 337 12.46 -5.74 1.54
C ILE A 337 13.67 -6.20 2.33
N HIS A 338 13.45 -6.98 3.39
CA HIS A 338 14.54 -7.55 4.20
C HIS A 338 15.41 -8.51 3.36
N ARG A 339 14.78 -9.42 2.61
CA ARG A 339 15.45 -10.45 1.81
C ARG A 339 16.03 -9.95 0.48
N GLY A 340 15.77 -8.70 0.10
CA GLY A 340 16.15 -8.18 -1.21
C GLY A 340 15.35 -8.79 -2.37
N GLU A 341 14.15 -9.32 -2.09
CA GLU A 341 13.24 -9.88 -3.08
C GLU A 341 12.39 -8.77 -3.74
N SER A 342 11.82 -9.05 -4.92
CA SER A 342 10.99 -8.07 -5.62
C SER A 342 9.67 -7.83 -4.87
N VAL A 343 9.47 -6.59 -4.40
CA VAL A 343 8.18 -6.11 -3.86
C VAL A 343 7.14 -6.00 -4.97
N GLY A 344 7.53 -5.53 -6.16
CA GLY A 344 6.63 -5.40 -7.31
C GLY A 344 5.99 -6.72 -7.76
N ALA A 345 6.61 -7.86 -7.43
CA ALA A 345 6.04 -9.17 -7.71
C ALA A 345 4.69 -9.41 -6.99
N LEU A 346 4.42 -8.73 -5.86
CA LEU A 346 3.15 -8.79 -5.12
C LEU A 346 1.94 -8.41 -5.99
N PHE A 347 2.15 -7.58 -7.01
CA PHE A 347 1.11 -7.09 -7.90
C PHE A 347 1.06 -7.86 -9.24
N SER A 348 1.95 -8.83 -9.43
CA SER A 348 2.04 -9.62 -10.68
C SER A 348 1.62 -11.09 -10.50
N SER A 349 1.76 -11.65 -9.30
CA SER A 349 1.31 -13.00 -8.96
C SER A 349 -0.15 -12.94 -8.49
N GLU A 350 -1.05 -12.66 -9.42
CA GLU A 350 -2.46 -12.41 -9.14
C GLU A 350 -3.23 -13.71 -8.80
N VAL A 351 -4.27 -13.53 -7.97
CA VAL A 351 -5.26 -14.51 -7.46
C VAL A 351 -4.89 -15.22 -6.15
N SER A 352 -3.76 -15.94 -6.03
CA SER A 352 -3.50 -16.74 -4.80
C SER A 352 -3.28 -15.87 -3.56
N PHE A 353 -2.42 -14.85 -3.68
CA PHE A 353 -2.04 -14.03 -2.54
C PHE A 353 -3.19 -13.15 -2.05
N THR A 354 -3.98 -12.54 -2.95
CA THR A 354 -5.11 -11.70 -2.57
C THR A 354 -6.27 -12.49 -1.95
N GLN A 355 -6.45 -13.75 -2.33
CA GLN A 355 -7.42 -14.63 -1.67
C GLN A 355 -6.96 -15.00 -0.25
N GLU A 356 -5.67 -15.33 -0.07
CA GLU A 356 -5.08 -15.57 1.26
C GLU A 356 -5.20 -14.35 2.17
N MET A 357 -5.09 -13.13 1.62
CA MET A 357 -5.24 -11.87 2.37
C MET A 357 -6.64 -11.66 2.91
N LEU A 358 -7.67 -11.86 2.09
CA LEU A 358 -9.07 -11.69 2.48
C LEU A 358 -9.53 -12.75 3.47
N LEU A 359 -8.98 -13.96 3.34
CA LEU A 359 -9.26 -15.08 4.22
C LEU A 359 -8.32 -15.13 5.44
N TRP A 360 -7.43 -14.14 5.60
CA TRP A 360 -6.56 -14.07 6.76
C TRP A 360 -7.40 -13.80 8.01
N ASP A 361 -7.67 -14.88 8.74
CA ASP A 361 -8.51 -14.86 9.92
C ASP A 361 -7.77 -14.25 11.12
N GLU A 362 -8.36 -13.21 11.70
CA GLU A 362 -7.84 -12.56 12.90
C GLU A 362 -7.93 -13.47 14.15
N SER A 363 -8.71 -14.55 14.09
CA SER A 363 -9.08 -15.41 15.22
C SER A 363 -8.15 -16.61 15.47
N GLY A 364 -6.94 -16.63 14.89
CA GLY A 364 -5.91 -17.64 15.13
C GLY A 364 -5.30 -17.62 16.55
N GLU A 365 -6.11 -17.83 17.59
CA GLU A 365 -5.68 -18.37 18.88
C GLU A 365 -5.88 -19.89 18.85
N ALA A 366 -4.80 -20.65 18.59
CA ALA A 366 -4.50 -21.97 19.18
C ALA A 366 -3.36 -22.63 18.41
N GLY A 367 -2.25 -22.94 19.09
CA GLY A 367 -1.29 -23.92 18.58
C GLY A 367 0.20 -23.61 18.72
N LEU A 368 0.65 -22.89 19.76
CA LEU A 368 2.02 -23.06 20.27
C LEU A 368 2.02 -24.16 21.34
N ASP A 369 1.63 -25.37 20.96
CA ASP A 369 1.93 -26.57 21.74
C ASP A 369 2.48 -27.62 20.79
N GLY A 370 3.76 -27.96 21.01
CA GLY A 370 4.49 -28.87 20.15
C GLY A 370 3.90 -30.28 20.19
N HIS A 371 3.38 -30.74 19.05
CA HIS A 371 3.24 -32.15 18.73
C HIS A 371 3.65 -32.40 17.28
N ALA A 372 4.57 -33.35 17.11
CA ALA A 372 5.05 -33.83 15.81
C ALA A 372 3.88 -34.36 14.96
N PRO A 373 3.95 -34.29 13.61
CA PRO A 373 2.86 -34.72 12.76
C PRO A 373 2.70 -36.24 12.84
N SER A 374 1.58 -36.69 13.40
CA SER A 374 1.08 -38.04 13.23
C SER A 374 0.46 -38.20 11.84
N SER A 375 0.69 -39.38 11.26
CA SER A 375 0.37 -39.80 9.89
C SER A 375 -1.08 -39.51 9.45
N PRO A 376 -1.34 -39.34 8.13
CA PRO A 376 -2.68 -39.05 7.64
C PRO A 376 -3.60 -40.29 7.74
N PRO A 377 -4.91 -40.10 8.02
CA PRO A 377 -5.86 -41.19 8.04
C PRO A 377 -6.18 -41.68 6.63
N ALA A 378 -6.30 -43.00 6.50
CA ALA A 378 -6.66 -43.69 5.28
C ALA A 378 -8.14 -43.50 4.92
N GLY A 379 -8.43 -43.28 3.64
CA GLY A 379 -9.73 -43.63 3.03
C GLY A 379 -10.44 -42.52 2.27
N LEU A 380 -10.16 -42.42 0.96
CA LEU A 380 -11.12 -41.95 -0.05
C LEU A 380 -10.96 -42.83 -1.30
N PRO A 381 -12.06 -43.19 -2.01
CA PRO A 381 -12.04 -44.20 -3.06
C PRO A 381 -11.41 -43.68 -4.35
N ALA A 382 -10.71 -44.58 -5.05
CA ALA A 382 -9.98 -44.32 -6.28
C ALA A 382 -10.91 -43.86 -7.43
N LYS A 383 -10.47 -42.83 -8.18
CA LYS A 383 -10.99 -42.49 -9.51
C LYS A 383 -10.67 -43.62 -10.51
N PRO A 384 -11.57 -43.99 -11.43
CA PRO A 384 -11.25 -44.90 -12.51
C PRO A 384 -10.34 -44.24 -13.58
N PRO A 385 -9.54 -45.03 -14.32
CA PRO A 385 -8.51 -44.50 -15.20
C PRO A 385 -9.08 -43.94 -16.52
N ALA A 386 -8.42 -42.90 -17.02
CA ALA A 386 -8.68 -42.29 -18.31
C ALA A 386 -8.29 -43.24 -19.47
N LEU A 387 -9.21 -43.44 -20.41
CA LEU A 387 -8.98 -44.17 -21.66
C LEU A 387 -8.21 -43.29 -22.64
N ALA A 388 -7.12 -43.84 -23.17
CA ALA A 388 -6.23 -43.24 -24.15
C ALA A 388 -6.80 -43.34 -25.59
N GLY A 389 -6.67 -42.22 -26.31
CA GLY A 389 -6.23 -42.11 -27.71
C GLY A 389 -6.84 -43.01 -28.79
N LEU A 390 -7.67 -42.42 -29.65
CA LEU A 390 -7.87 -42.86 -31.04
C LEU A 390 -7.71 -41.65 -31.98
N ALA A 391 -6.75 -41.76 -32.90
CA ALA A 391 -6.43 -40.79 -33.94
C ALA A 391 -7.49 -40.75 -35.07
N PRO A 392 -7.68 -39.62 -35.79
CA PRO A 392 -8.43 -39.63 -37.03
C PRO A 392 -7.50 -39.82 -38.23
N ALA A 393 -7.84 -40.81 -39.06
CA ALA A 393 -7.22 -41.08 -40.35
C ALA A 393 -7.67 -40.06 -41.40
N ALA A 394 -6.71 -39.66 -42.24
CA ALA A 394 -6.92 -38.86 -43.45
C ALA A 394 -7.77 -39.61 -44.49
N ARG A 395 -8.72 -38.90 -45.13
CA ARG A 395 -9.11 -39.16 -46.52
C ARG A 395 -9.47 -37.87 -47.25
N SER A 396 -8.81 -37.71 -48.39
CA SER A 396 -9.06 -36.81 -49.50
C SER A 396 -10.36 -37.11 -50.24
N THR A 397 -11.03 -36.09 -50.78
CA THR A 397 -11.61 -35.96 -52.15
C THR A 397 -12.41 -34.65 -52.19
N SER A 398 -12.03 -33.62 -52.96
CA SER A 398 -12.31 -33.40 -54.40
C SER A 398 -13.75 -32.93 -54.70
N GLN A 399 -13.84 -31.75 -55.35
CA GLN A 399 -14.96 -31.19 -56.15
C GLN A 399 -16.18 -30.70 -55.32
N ARG A 400 -16.77 -29.51 -55.52
CA ARG A 400 -16.83 -28.53 -56.62
C ARG A 400 -17.08 -27.14 -56.01
#